data_AF-A0A3M1MKP9-F1
#
_entry.id   AF-A0A3M1MKP9-F1
#
_cell.length_a   1.000
_cell.length_b   1.000
_cell.length_c   1.000
_cell.angle_alpha   90.00
_cell.angle_beta   90.00
_cell.angle_gamma   90.00
#
_symmetry.space_group_name_H-M   'P 1'
#
loop_
_entity.id
_entity.type
_entity.pdbx_description
1 polymer ?
#
loop_
_entity_poly.entity_id
_entity_poly.type
_entity_poly.pdbx_seq_one_letter_code
_entity_poly.pdbx_strand_id
1 'polypeptide(L)'
;AWLKQRLPQLGLKKRLVRLLRLEHFIGRMVIFVDHLPGRSLPRQHMPVVPPDPPFLVTETDGHLVISSANTQRYTPYVRLLDALPDTVLVNLYRGLYPLFQHAWEQTGETGYFNDRLIEVLDHLLATPVPNGPIPVVKHIRRYRFVEPALEAASAGQKLLLRSGHAAALLPKLRRLRTLLANGH
;
A
#
# COMPACT_ATOMS: atom_id res chain seq x y z
N ALA A 1 3.35 9.89 19.97
CA ALA A 1 3.98 11.17 20.35
C ALA A 1 5.24 11.48 19.54
N TRP A 2 6.18 10.54 19.35
CA TRP A 2 7.45 10.76 18.62
C TRP A 2 7.34 10.99 17.10
N LEU A 3 6.58 10.17 16.35
CA LEU A 3 6.44 10.31 14.88
C LEU A 3 5.92 11.69 14.46
N LYS A 4 4.99 12.27 15.24
CA LYS A 4 4.42 13.60 14.99
C LYS A 4 5.48 14.71 15.07
N GLN A 5 6.52 14.53 15.88
CA GLN A 5 7.61 15.52 16.05
C GLN A 5 8.70 15.37 14.98
N ARG A 6 8.92 14.17 14.46
CA ARG A 6 9.98 13.90 13.47
C ARG A 6 9.56 14.09 12.02
N LEU A 7 8.27 13.86 11.70
CA LEU A 7 7.74 14.06 10.34
C LEU A 7 7.97 15.48 9.76
N PRO A 8 7.82 16.58 10.53
CA PRO A 8 8.13 17.93 10.04
C PRO A 8 9.59 18.13 9.63
N GLN A 9 10.53 17.43 10.29
CA GLN A 9 11.97 17.53 10.02
C GLN A 9 12.36 16.84 8.70
N LEU A 10 11.50 15.96 8.17
CA LEU A 10 11.71 15.28 6.89
C LEU A 10 11.34 16.16 5.68
N GLY A 11 10.95 17.43 5.89
CA GLY A 11 10.54 18.31 4.79
C GLY A 11 9.22 17.91 4.13
N LEU A 12 8.45 16.99 4.73
CA LEU A 12 7.18 16.55 4.20
C LEU A 12 6.15 17.68 4.27
N LYS A 13 5.54 17.98 3.12
CA LYS A 13 4.46 18.98 3.04
C LYS A 13 3.32 18.56 3.98
N LYS A 14 2.82 19.49 4.82
CA LYS A 14 1.74 19.22 5.81
C LYS A 14 0.54 18.47 5.22
N ARG A 15 0.16 18.79 3.97
CA ARG A 15 -0.94 18.11 3.24
C ARG A 15 -0.70 16.61 3.01
N LEU A 16 0.55 16.18 2.83
CA LEU A 16 0.91 14.78 2.64
C LEU A 16 0.91 14.05 3.99
N VAL A 17 1.39 14.71 5.04
CA VAL A 17 1.36 14.15 6.41
C VAL A 17 -0.08 13.88 6.87
N ARG A 18 -1.06 14.70 6.47
CA ARG A 18 -2.48 14.48 6.76
C ARG A 18 -3.07 13.19 6.16
N LEU A 19 -2.39 12.57 5.18
CA LEU A 19 -2.80 11.28 4.64
C LEU A 19 -2.49 10.14 5.62
N LEU A 20 -1.55 10.33 6.56
CA LEU A 20 -1.15 9.33 7.54
C LEU A 20 -2.07 9.37 8.77
N ARG A 21 -2.50 8.20 9.23
CA ARG A 21 -3.14 8.02 10.54
C ARG A 21 -2.05 7.81 11.60
N LEU A 22 -1.55 8.92 12.14
CA LEU A 22 -0.37 8.93 13.03
C LEU A 22 -0.60 8.28 14.40
N GLU A 23 -1.85 8.12 14.81
CA GLU A 23 -2.21 7.41 16.04
C GLU A 23 -2.03 5.91 15.86
N HIS A 24 -1.22 5.29 16.73
CA HIS A 24 -0.82 3.88 16.63
C HIS A 24 -0.25 3.49 15.25
N PHE A 25 0.39 4.43 14.55
CA PHE A 25 0.84 4.25 13.16
C PHE A 25 1.69 3.00 12.95
N ILE A 26 2.65 2.73 13.83
CA ILE A 26 3.54 1.57 13.69
C ILE A 26 2.75 0.26 13.75
N GLY A 27 1.91 0.07 14.77
CA GLY A 27 1.05 -1.10 14.86
C GLY A 27 0.07 -1.23 13.69
N ARG A 28 -0.52 -0.12 13.24
CA ARG A 28 -1.37 -0.09 12.03
C ARG A 28 -0.60 -0.51 10.79
N MET A 29 0.65 -0.05 10.63
CA MET A 29 1.51 -0.41 9.51
C MET A 29 1.88 -1.90 9.53
N VAL A 30 2.24 -2.45 10.69
CA VAL A 30 2.55 -3.88 10.85
C VAL A 30 1.36 -4.74 10.42
N ILE A 31 0.18 -4.50 11.00
CA ILE A 31 -1.05 -5.23 10.68
C ILE A 31 -1.41 -5.04 9.19
N PHE A 32 -1.30 -3.82 8.67
CA PHE A 32 -1.60 -3.53 7.28
C PHE A 32 -0.69 -4.30 6.32
N VAL A 33 0.64 -4.26 6.54
CA VAL A 33 1.64 -4.95 5.73
C VAL A 33 1.36 -6.44 5.72
N ASP A 34 1.17 -7.03 6.90
CA ASP A 34 0.93 -8.46 7.06
C ASP A 34 -0.35 -8.94 6.34
N HIS A 35 -1.38 -8.08 6.25
CA HIS A 35 -2.62 -8.42 5.57
C HIS A 35 -2.60 -8.19 4.05
N LEU A 36 -1.54 -7.62 3.47
CA LEU A 36 -1.47 -7.37 2.02
C LEU A 36 -1.49 -8.64 1.15
N PRO A 37 -0.88 -9.77 1.55
CA PRO A 37 -1.02 -11.06 0.85
C PRO A 37 -2.37 -11.74 1.08
N GLY A 38 -3.15 -11.31 2.09
CA GLY A 38 -4.45 -11.89 2.43
C GLY A 38 -5.60 -11.50 1.50
N ARG A 39 -6.82 -11.97 1.82
CA ARG A 39 -8.03 -11.74 1.02
C ARG A 39 -8.66 -10.34 1.20
N SER A 40 -8.39 -9.66 2.31
CA SER A 40 -8.98 -8.36 2.62
C SER A 40 -8.07 -7.47 3.47
N LEU A 41 -8.15 -6.16 3.26
CA LEU A 41 -7.43 -5.18 4.07
C LEU A 41 -8.09 -4.96 5.45
N PRO A 42 -7.29 -4.68 6.49
CA PRO A 42 -7.78 -4.48 7.85
C PRO A 42 -8.34 -3.05 8.00
N ARG A 43 -9.62 -2.86 7.66
CA ARG A 43 -10.28 -1.53 7.58
C ARG A 43 -10.07 -0.64 8.81
N GLN A 44 -10.10 -1.24 10.00
CA GLN A 44 -9.93 -0.53 11.27
C GLN A 44 -8.47 -0.15 11.54
N HIS A 45 -7.50 -0.86 10.95
CA HIS A 45 -6.06 -0.67 11.15
C HIS A 45 -5.37 -0.01 9.94
N MET A 46 -6.11 0.58 9.00
CA MET A 46 -5.50 1.31 7.90
C MET A 46 -4.53 2.39 8.42
N PRO A 47 -3.27 2.44 7.92
CA PRO A 47 -2.28 3.41 8.37
C PRO A 47 -2.42 4.76 7.65
N VAL A 48 -3.28 4.82 6.63
CA VAL A 48 -3.59 6.01 5.85
C VAL A 48 -5.10 6.26 5.83
N VAL A 49 -5.47 7.51 5.58
CA VAL A 49 -6.85 7.88 5.28
C VAL A 49 -7.28 7.20 3.96
N PRO A 50 -8.50 6.67 3.84
CA PRO A 50 -8.97 6.14 2.56
C PRO A 50 -9.09 7.23 1.48
N PRO A 51 -8.78 6.93 0.20
CA PRO A 51 -8.97 7.88 -0.89
C PRO A 51 -10.45 8.27 -1.09
N ASP A 52 -10.67 9.55 -1.32
CA ASP A 52 -11.96 10.18 -1.63
C ASP A 52 -11.92 10.78 -3.06
N PRO A 53 -12.99 10.72 -3.88
CA PRO A 53 -14.28 10.06 -3.65
C PRO A 53 -14.16 8.52 -3.53
N PRO A 54 -15.26 7.77 -3.30
CA PRO A 54 -15.27 6.31 -3.40
C PRO A 54 -14.80 5.78 -4.77
N PHE A 55 -14.62 4.46 -4.87
CA PHE A 55 -14.11 3.80 -6.07
C PHE A 55 -14.95 4.10 -7.32
N LEU A 56 -14.29 4.51 -8.40
CA LEU A 56 -14.91 4.99 -9.62
C LEU A 56 -14.86 3.92 -10.72
N VAL A 57 -15.95 3.78 -11.46
CA VAL A 57 -16.03 2.95 -12.67
C VAL A 57 -16.56 3.80 -13.81
N THR A 58 -16.27 3.41 -15.04
CA THR A 58 -16.85 4.01 -16.24
C THR A 58 -17.32 2.90 -17.17
N GLU A 59 -18.20 3.22 -18.10
CA GLU A 59 -18.68 2.27 -19.09
C GLU A 59 -17.85 2.39 -20.37
N THR A 60 -17.46 1.25 -20.94
CA THR A 60 -16.71 1.17 -22.19
C THR A 60 -17.19 -0.08 -22.92
N ASP A 61 -17.66 0.08 -24.16
CA ASP A 61 -18.19 -1.01 -24.98
C ASP A 61 -19.25 -1.88 -24.27
N GLY A 62 -20.14 -1.26 -23.49
CA GLY A 62 -21.20 -1.96 -22.74
C GLY A 62 -20.71 -2.69 -21.47
N HIS A 63 -19.44 -2.54 -21.10
CA HIS A 63 -18.87 -3.13 -19.89
C HIS A 63 -18.41 -2.05 -18.90
N LEU A 64 -18.59 -2.32 -17.61
CA LEU A 64 -18.01 -1.48 -16.57
C LEU A 64 -16.51 -1.79 -16.45
N VAL A 65 -15.69 -0.75 -16.44
CA VAL A 65 -14.24 -0.84 -16.27
C VAL A 65 -13.77 0.06 -15.14
N ILE A 66 -12.61 -0.23 -14.56
CA ILE A 66 -11.95 0.66 -13.60
C ILE A 66 -11.68 2.01 -14.28
N SER A 67 -12.28 3.08 -13.76
CA SER A 67 -12.10 4.41 -14.34
C SER A 67 -10.64 4.87 -14.17
N SER A 68 -10.06 5.48 -15.21
CA SER A 68 -8.74 6.12 -15.16
C SER A 68 -8.66 7.24 -14.12
N ALA A 69 -9.80 7.82 -13.72
CA ALA A 69 -9.91 8.79 -12.63
C ALA A 69 -9.49 8.22 -11.26
N ASN A 70 -9.45 6.88 -11.09
CA ASN A 70 -8.92 6.29 -9.86
C ASN A 70 -7.45 6.65 -9.62
N THR A 71 -6.66 6.86 -10.69
CA THR A 71 -5.27 7.34 -10.60
C THR A 71 -5.17 8.66 -9.83
N GLN A 72 -6.13 9.57 -10.01
CA GLN A 72 -6.16 10.85 -9.31
C GLN A 72 -6.40 10.67 -7.81
N ARG A 73 -7.28 9.74 -7.42
CA ARG A 73 -7.57 9.42 -6.00
C ARG A 73 -6.32 8.98 -5.25
N TYR A 74 -5.44 8.23 -5.93
CA TYR A 74 -4.22 7.68 -5.32
C TYR A 74 -2.99 8.57 -5.50
N THR A 75 -3.05 9.60 -6.34
CA THR A 75 -1.91 10.50 -6.61
C THR A 75 -1.30 11.12 -5.34
N PRO A 76 -2.07 11.58 -4.32
CA PRO A 76 -1.47 12.11 -3.09
C PRO A 76 -0.65 11.07 -2.31
N TYR A 77 -1.03 9.79 -2.37
CA TYR A 77 -0.36 8.69 -1.66
C TYR A 77 0.93 8.29 -2.38
N VAL A 78 0.90 8.23 -3.70
CA VAL A 78 2.11 8.03 -4.52
C VAL A 78 3.10 9.17 -4.27
N ARG A 79 2.62 10.42 -4.28
CA ARG A 79 3.44 11.60 -3.94
C ARG A 79 4.01 11.57 -2.52
N LEU A 80 3.29 11.01 -1.55
CA LEU A 80 3.80 10.84 -0.20
C LEU A 80 4.92 9.80 -0.17
N LEU A 81 4.75 8.68 -0.86
CA LEU A 81 5.78 7.65 -0.98
C LEU A 81 7.03 8.17 -1.72
N ASP A 82 6.84 9.04 -2.71
CA ASP A 82 7.92 9.69 -3.48
C ASP A 82 8.48 10.96 -2.85
N ALA A 83 7.90 11.43 -1.73
CA ALA A 83 8.34 12.67 -1.12
C ALA A 83 9.75 12.59 -0.51
N LEU A 84 10.25 11.37 -0.27
CA LEU A 84 11.58 11.13 0.29
C LEU A 84 12.39 10.21 -0.64
N PRO A 85 13.72 10.41 -0.71
CA PRO A 85 14.61 9.45 -1.36
C PRO A 85 14.46 8.05 -0.75
N ASP A 86 14.60 7.01 -1.58
CA ASP A 86 14.43 5.61 -1.14
C ASP A 86 15.40 5.26 0.01
N THR A 87 16.63 5.78 0.00
CA THR A 87 17.61 5.61 1.09
C THR A 87 17.17 6.25 2.40
N VAL A 88 16.52 7.42 2.34
CA VAL A 88 15.99 8.10 3.53
C VAL A 88 14.82 7.31 4.12
N LEU A 89 13.94 6.76 3.27
CA LEU A 89 12.85 5.90 3.72
C LEU A 89 13.36 4.64 4.42
N VAL A 90 14.37 3.99 3.84
CA VAL A 90 14.98 2.78 4.42
C VAL A 90 15.71 3.09 5.72
N ASN A 91 16.44 4.20 5.81
CA ASN A 91 17.09 4.61 7.06
C ASN A 91 16.08 4.95 8.16
N LEU A 92 14.96 5.58 7.80
CA LEU A 92 13.87 5.81 8.74
C LEU A 92 13.27 4.50 9.24
N TYR A 93 13.02 3.54 8.34
CA TYR A 93 12.55 2.20 8.71
C TYR A 93 13.53 1.52 9.66
N ARG A 94 14.83 1.47 9.32
CA ARG A 94 15.88 0.85 10.16
C ARG A 94 15.98 1.49 11.54
N GLY A 95 15.96 2.82 11.61
CA GLY A 95 15.97 3.55 12.88
C GLY A 95 14.72 3.34 13.74
N LEU A 96 13.60 2.95 13.10
CA LEU A 96 12.34 2.61 13.76
C LEU A 96 12.15 1.10 13.97
N TYR A 97 13.08 0.27 13.50
CA TYR A 97 12.91 -1.18 13.44
C TYR A 97 12.56 -1.80 14.79
N PRO A 98 13.18 -1.43 15.94
CA PRO A 98 12.78 -1.98 17.24
C PRO A 98 11.29 -1.78 17.56
N LEU A 99 10.69 -0.67 17.13
CA LEU A 99 9.26 -0.42 17.34
C LEU A 99 8.38 -1.25 16.40
N PHE A 100 8.82 -1.47 15.16
CA PHE A 100 8.14 -2.35 14.22
C PHE A 100 8.20 -3.81 14.68
N GLN A 101 9.37 -4.27 15.11
CA GLN A 101 9.57 -5.62 15.63
C GLN A 101 8.73 -5.85 16.89
N HIS A 102 8.77 -4.93 17.86
CA HIS A 102 7.92 -5.03 19.05
C HIS A 102 6.43 -5.10 18.66
N ALA A 103 5.96 -4.23 17.75
CA ALA A 103 4.58 -4.25 17.31
C ALA A 103 4.19 -5.54 16.56
N TRP A 104 5.12 -6.19 15.85
CA TRP A 104 4.95 -7.50 15.23
C TRP A 104 4.79 -8.61 16.28
N GLU A 105 5.65 -8.66 17.28
CA GLU A 105 5.56 -9.63 18.37
C GLU A 105 4.24 -9.50 19.15
N GLN A 106 3.72 -8.28 19.31
CA GLN A 106 2.41 -8.04 19.94
C GLN A 106 1.22 -8.62 19.13
N THR A 107 1.42 -8.98 17.86
CA THR A 107 0.39 -9.70 17.09
C THR A 107 0.34 -11.20 17.40
N GLY A 108 1.30 -11.72 18.16
CA GLY A 108 1.46 -13.15 18.45
C GLY A 108 2.24 -13.91 17.38
N GLU A 109 2.70 -13.21 16.35
CA GLU A 109 3.52 -13.76 15.28
C GLU A 109 4.98 -13.98 15.72
N THR A 110 5.68 -14.85 15.01
CA THR A 110 7.08 -15.20 15.31
C THR A 110 8.04 -14.69 14.22
N GLY A 111 9.34 -14.76 14.50
CA GLY A 111 10.37 -14.31 13.56
C GLY A 111 10.50 -12.80 13.47
N TYR A 112 11.12 -12.33 12.38
CA TYR A 112 11.45 -10.92 12.19
C TYR A 112 10.46 -10.22 11.26
N PHE A 113 10.00 -9.03 11.65
CA PHE A 113 9.11 -8.24 10.82
C PHE A 113 9.74 -7.85 9.48
N ASN A 114 11.08 -7.70 9.42
CA ASN A 114 11.76 -7.39 8.16
C ASN A 114 11.62 -8.52 7.15
N ASP A 115 11.73 -9.78 7.59
CA ASP A 115 11.57 -10.94 6.71
C ASP A 115 10.15 -10.97 6.16
N ARG A 116 9.16 -10.75 7.03
CA ARG A 116 7.76 -10.61 6.63
C ARG A 116 7.55 -9.48 5.63
N LEU A 117 8.18 -8.32 5.85
CA LEU A 117 8.10 -7.19 4.93
C LEU A 117 8.70 -7.54 3.55
N ILE A 118 9.83 -8.25 3.50
CA ILE A 118 10.44 -8.69 2.24
C ILE A 118 9.52 -9.66 1.50
N GLU A 119 8.96 -10.66 2.18
CA GLU A 119 7.98 -11.59 1.58
C GLU A 119 6.78 -10.85 0.98
N VAL A 120 6.23 -9.88 1.73
CA VAL A 120 5.10 -9.08 1.27
C VAL A 120 5.49 -8.25 0.04
N LEU A 121 6.68 -7.66 0.02
CA LEU A 121 7.17 -6.92 -1.15
C LEU A 121 7.33 -7.84 -2.36
N ASP A 122 7.89 -9.03 -2.20
CA ASP A 122 8.01 -10.02 -3.29
C ASP A 122 6.63 -10.45 -3.81
N HIS A 123 5.67 -10.68 -2.91
CA HIS A 123 4.28 -10.97 -3.28
C HIS A 123 3.61 -9.84 -4.07
N LEU A 124 3.81 -8.58 -3.66
CA LEU A 124 3.29 -7.42 -4.39
C LEU A 124 3.99 -7.25 -5.74
N LEU A 125 5.29 -7.53 -5.84
CA LEU A 125 6.05 -7.45 -7.08
C LEU A 125 5.55 -8.44 -8.14
N ALA A 126 4.91 -9.53 -7.72
CA ALA A 126 4.23 -10.50 -8.58
C ALA A 126 2.83 -10.04 -9.06
N THR A 127 2.43 -8.79 -8.84
CA THR A 127 1.12 -8.28 -9.32
C THR A 127 1.05 -8.35 -10.85
N PRO A 128 0.09 -9.08 -11.44
CA PRO A 128 -0.12 -9.07 -12.89
C PRO A 128 -0.71 -7.71 -13.28
N VAL A 129 -0.08 -6.98 -14.20
CA VAL A 129 -0.58 -5.68 -14.68
C VAL A 129 -1.17 -5.86 -16.08
N PRO A 130 -2.52 -5.84 -16.23
CA PRO A 130 -3.14 -5.99 -17.53
C PRO A 130 -2.81 -4.84 -18.48
N ASN A 131 -2.71 -5.14 -19.77
CA ASN A 131 -2.65 -4.13 -20.82
C ASN A 131 -4.07 -3.66 -21.14
N GLY A 132 -4.39 -2.42 -20.77
CA GLY A 132 -5.68 -1.79 -21.08
C GLY A 132 -6.67 -1.72 -19.91
N PRO A 133 -7.93 -1.31 -20.19
CA PRO A 133 -8.97 -1.17 -19.16
C PRO A 133 -9.26 -2.49 -18.46
N ILE A 134 -9.46 -2.45 -17.14
CA ILE A 134 -9.73 -3.65 -16.35
C ILE A 134 -11.24 -3.76 -16.11
N PRO A 135 -11.92 -4.80 -16.64
CA PRO A 135 -13.36 -4.95 -16.45
C PRO A 135 -13.74 -5.34 -15.03
N VAL A 136 -14.86 -4.79 -14.58
CA VAL A 136 -15.44 -5.06 -13.26
C VAL A 136 -16.95 -5.26 -13.35
N VAL A 137 -17.50 -5.97 -12.38
CA VAL A 137 -18.95 -6.14 -12.23
C VAL A 137 -19.40 -5.69 -10.85
N LYS A 138 -20.57 -5.06 -10.80
CA LYS A 138 -21.18 -4.64 -9.53
C LYS A 138 -21.66 -5.89 -8.78
N HIS A 139 -21.19 -6.05 -7.54
CA HIS A 139 -21.58 -7.12 -6.64
C HIS A 139 -22.03 -6.52 -5.30
N ILE A 140 -23.35 -6.48 -5.10
CA ILE A 140 -24.01 -5.87 -3.94
C ILE A 140 -23.62 -4.38 -3.81
N ARG A 141 -22.64 -4.06 -2.93
CA ARG A 141 -22.14 -2.69 -2.67
C ARG A 141 -20.69 -2.47 -3.12
N ARG A 142 -20.09 -3.42 -3.84
CA ARG A 142 -18.69 -3.37 -4.27
C ARG A 142 -18.57 -3.75 -5.74
N TYR A 143 -17.38 -3.54 -6.29
CA TYR A 143 -17.02 -4.03 -7.62
C TYR A 143 -16.03 -5.18 -7.50
N ARG A 144 -16.28 -6.26 -8.23
CA ARG A 144 -15.37 -7.40 -8.42
C ARG A 144 -14.73 -7.32 -9.78
N PHE A 145 -13.50 -7.80 -9.90
CA PHE A 145 -12.89 -8.03 -11.20
C PHE A 145 -13.68 -9.10 -11.95
N VAL A 146 -13.84 -8.93 -13.27
CA VAL A 146 -14.45 -9.97 -14.11
C VAL A 146 -13.50 -11.15 -14.27
N GLU A 147 -12.22 -10.86 -14.50
CA GLU A 147 -11.16 -11.86 -14.65
C GLU A 147 -10.95 -12.65 -13.35
N PRO A 148 -11.18 -13.98 -13.33
CA PRO A 148 -11.05 -14.79 -12.13
C PRO A 148 -9.68 -14.71 -11.47
N ALA A 149 -8.59 -14.66 -12.24
CA ALA A 149 -7.24 -14.53 -11.69
C ALA A 149 -7.05 -13.21 -10.91
N LEU A 150 -7.58 -12.10 -11.43
CA LEU A 150 -7.53 -10.79 -10.76
C LEU A 150 -8.46 -10.74 -9.54
N GLU A 151 -9.61 -11.42 -9.59
CA GLU A 151 -10.50 -11.52 -8.43
C GLU A 151 -9.98 -12.51 -7.37
N ALA A 152 -9.13 -13.47 -7.72
CA ALA A 152 -8.45 -14.32 -6.74
C ALA A 152 -7.21 -13.65 -6.11
N ALA A 153 -6.67 -12.61 -6.75
CA ALA A 153 -5.49 -11.88 -6.28
C ALA A 153 -5.64 -11.32 -4.86
N SER A 154 -4.51 -11.11 -4.18
CA SER A 154 -4.53 -10.62 -2.80
C SER A 154 -5.08 -9.21 -2.68
N ALA A 155 -5.43 -8.82 -1.45
CA ALA A 155 -5.89 -7.48 -1.14
C ALA A 155 -4.90 -6.39 -1.57
N GLY A 156 -3.61 -6.63 -1.39
CA GLY A 156 -2.53 -5.74 -1.82
C GLY A 156 -2.39 -5.63 -3.34
N GLN A 157 -2.42 -6.76 -4.05
CA GLN A 157 -2.37 -6.77 -5.52
C GLN A 157 -3.60 -6.06 -6.12
N LYS A 158 -4.80 -6.35 -5.58
CA LYS A 158 -6.03 -5.64 -5.96
C LYS A 158 -5.98 -4.15 -5.64
N LEU A 159 -5.32 -3.75 -4.55
CA LEU A 159 -5.12 -2.33 -4.22
C LEU A 159 -4.25 -1.63 -5.26
N LEU A 160 -3.13 -2.27 -5.67
CA LEU A 160 -2.27 -1.75 -6.74
C LEU A 160 -3.04 -1.59 -8.05
N LEU A 161 -3.80 -2.62 -8.46
CA LEU A 161 -4.64 -2.59 -9.66
C LEU A 161 -5.71 -1.49 -9.60
N ARG A 162 -6.49 -1.44 -8.52
CA ARG A 162 -7.57 -0.43 -8.33
C ARG A 162 -7.05 1.00 -8.22
N SER A 163 -5.77 1.18 -7.89
CA SER A 163 -5.17 2.50 -7.82
C SER A 163 -4.88 3.12 -9.18
N GLY A 164 -4.75 2.31 -10.23
CA GLY A 164 -4.22 2.75 -11.53
C GLY A 164 -2.71 3.04 -11.53
N HIS A 165 -2.01 2.82 -10.41
CA HIS A 165 -0.58 3.14 -10.25
C HIS A 165 0.32 1.90 -10.19
N ALA A 166 -0.18 0.69 -10.47
CA ALA A 166 0.64 -0.52 -10.39
C ALA A 166 1.97 -0.39 -11.15
N ALA A 167 1.94 0.06 -12.41
CA ALA A 167 3.14 0.27 -13.22
C ALA A 167 4.13 1.30 -12.63
N ALA A 168 3.64 2.32 -11.92
CA ALA A 168 4.47 3.33 -11.28
C ALA A 168 5.03 2.89 -9.91
N LEU A 169 4.25 2.11 -9.16
CA LEU A 169 4.59 1.68 -7.80
C LEU A 169 5.52 0.46 -7.79
N LEU A 170 5.33 -0.51 -8.69
CA LEU A 170 6.12 -1.74 -8.71
C LEU A 170 7.64 -1.49 -8.81
N PRO A 171 8.15 -0.59 -9.68
CA PRO A 171 9.57 -0.25 -9.70
C PRO A 171 10.09 0.32 -8.37
N LYS A 172 9.29 1.13 -7.68
CA LYS A 172 9.66 1.69 -6.37
C LYS A 172 9.67 0.62 -5.28
N LEU A 173 8.66 -0.26 -5.25
CA LEU A 173 8.65 -1.40 -4.34
C LEU A 173 9.88 -2.29 -4.54
N ARG A 174 10.32 -2.50 -5.79
CA ARG A 174 11.53 -3.28 -6.11
C ARG A 174 12.81 -2.63 -5.56
N ARG A 175 12.94 -1.31 -5.70
CA ARG A 175 14.07 -0.57 -5.13
C ARG A 175 14.09 -0.65 -3.60
N LEU A 176 12.94 -0.43 -2.94
CA LEU A 176 12.82 -0.55 -1.49
C LEU A 176 13.16 -1.97 -1.02
N ARG A 177 12.61 -3.00 -1.68
CA ARG A 177 12.92 -4.41 -1.40
C ARG A 177 14.41 -4.70 -1.48
N THR A 178 15.09 -4.21 -2.52
CA THR A 178 16.54 -4.38 -2.71
C THR A 178 17.34 -3.73 -1.59
N LEU A 179 17.00 -2.48 -1.25
CA LEU A 179 17.70 -1.73 -0.18
C LEU A 179 17.45 -2.33 1.22
N LEU A 180 16.28 -2.89 1.46
CA LEU A 180 15.95 -3.56 2.72
C LEU A 180 16.70 -4.89 2.88
N ALA A 181 16.84 -5.67 1.80
CA ALA A 181 17.56 -6.93 1.82
C ALA A 181 19.09 -6.76 1.94
N ASN A 182 19.65 -5.72 1.33
CA ASN A 182 21.11 -5.46 1.33
C ASN A 182 21.60 -4.71 2.59
N GLY A 183 20.81 -4.72 3.66
CA GLY A 183 21.03 -3.91 4.86
C GLY A 183 21.74 -4.57 6.03
N HIS A 184 22.31 -5.76 5.81
CA HIS A 184 23.13 -6.47 6.79
C HIS A 184 24.55 -5.91 6.81
#